data_AF-A0A0A6D4D3-F1
#
_entry.id   AF-A0A0A6D4D3-F1
#
_cell.length_a   1.000
_cell.length_b   1.000
_cell.length_c   1.000
_cell.angle_alpha   90.00
_cell.angle_beta   90.00
_cell.angle_gamma   90.00
#
_symmetry.space_group_name_H-M   'P 1'
#
loop_
_entity.id
_entity.type
_entity.pdbx_description
1 polymer ?
#
loop_
_entity_poly.entity_id
_entity_poly.type
_entity_poly.pdbx_seq_one_letter_code
_entity_poly.pdbx_strand_id
1 'polypeptide(L)'
;MPFYRASELFTLRPVPPTLGKPAWMNLRAVPRAPWAGEPEALRGPGIYGMFHDDRLVYVGLYAGKAERPFGGSVLERWEKHVTYQTLRSPYVTFARRHLKHLHALAAAEPNGPIETIVAMLALNGDESPLLQRKGGSCTFAKAQLAAAHWDVFGPGNEATMLDHLGFTYLQLPRDLAATMLPEPGQRPSAWVKKHWLAPIERDLIAAFMPPCNDGTEPGDAPAVDPVAFEERLARLLADRPAPAVEDLAGESEADDETDGDEEALRTEPTAAPNEREALLDDLARLCPGALEIYYTDVPDLRIRPRSHARRVLLNVFAHGGGLACRTKASVAACRALGFDANDAPAGVSMSAAFPIDLSRHSAADLFAVAGAALPGD
;
A
#
# COMPACT_ATOMS: atom_id res chain seq x y z
N MET A 1 25.57 -3.53 -5.51
CA MET A 1 24.18 -4.00 -5.64
C MET A 1 23.66 -3.54 -6.99
N PRO A 2 22.59 -4.12 -7.53
CA PRO A 2 21.98 -3.59 -8.74
C PRO A 2 21.24 -2.28 -8.45
N PHE A 3 21.56 -1.25 -9.24
CA PHE A 3 20.73 -0.06 -9.39
C PHE A 3 19.69 -0.32 -10.48
N TYR A 4 18.43 -0.04 -10.18
CA TYR A 4 17.31 -0.28 -11.08
C TYR A 4 16.68 1.04 -11.50
N ARG A 5 16.57 1.29 -12.81
CA ARG A 5 15.78 2.44 -13.30
C ARG A 5 14.30 2.13 -13.14
N ALA A 6 13.49 3.09 -12.73
CA ALA A 6 12.06 2.87 -12.58
C ALA A 6 11.39 2.53 -13.92
N SER A 7 11.94 3.00 -15.05
CA SER A 7 11.45 2.68 -16.40
C SER A 7 11.69 1.22 -16.80
N GLU A 8 12.65 0.53 -16.20
CA GLU A 8 12.90 -0.90 -16.38
C GLU A 8 11.94 -1.76 -15.54
N LEU A 9 11.50 -1.24 -14.39
CA LEU A 9 10.68 -1.94 -13.42
C LEU A 9 9.19 -1.75 -13.66
N PHE A 10 8.77 -0.54 -14.02
CA PHE A 10 7.37 -0.12 -14.00
C PHE A 10 6.90 0.43 -15.36
N THR A 11 5.58 0.46 -15.50
CA THR A 11 4.86 1.30 -16.45
C THR A 11 3.86 2.17 -15.71
N LEU A 12 3.55 3.36 -16.24
CA LEU A 12 2.52 4.24 -15.69
C LEU A 12 1.20 3.98 -16.42
N ARG A 13 0.16 3.65 -15.65
CA ARG A 13 -1.19 3.44 -16.16
C ARG A 13 -2.10 4.59 -15.69
N PRO A 14 -2.75 5.30 -16.62
CA PRO A 14 -3.84 6.21 -16.26
C PRO A 14 -5.00 5.45 -15.63
N VAL A 15 -5.57 6.03 -14.58
CA VAL A 15 -6.79 5.58 -13.92
C VAL A 15 -7.81 6.72 -13.86
N PRO A 16 -9.12 6.44 -13.68
CA PRO A 16 -10.12 7.50 -13.60
C PRO A 16 -9.79 8.53 -12.51
N PRO A 17 -9.94 9.84 -12.78
CA PRO A 17 -9.80 10.87 -11.77
C PRO A 17 -10.74 10.65 -10.58
N THR A 18 -10.27 10.97 -9.39
CA THR A 18 -11.09 10.93 -8.17
C THR A 18 -11.77 12.28 -7.96
N LEU A 19 -13.08 12.30 -7.77
CA LEU A 19 -13.83 13.53 -7.46
C LEU A 19 -13.24 14.20 -6.21
N GLY A 20 -13.07 15.52 -6.24
CA GLY A 20 -12.45 16.28 -5.14
C GLY A 20 -10.92 16.22 -5.11
N LYS A 21 -10.28 15.61 -6.11
CA LYS A 21 -8.83 15.67 -6.35
C LYS A 21 -8.52 16.34 -7.69
N PRO A 22 -7.33 16.95 -7.85
CA PRO A 22 -6.85 17.39 -9.14
C PRO A 22 -6.88 16.26 -10.20
N ALA A 23 -7.32 16.59 -11.41
CA ALA A 23 -7.50 15.59 -12.48
C ALA A 23 -6.20 14.90 -12.92
N TRP A 24 -5.05 15.53 -12.68
CA TRP A 24 -3.72 14.99 -12.96
C TRP A 24 -3.21 13.99 -11.90
N MET A 25 -3.91 13.83 -10.77
CA MET A 25 -3.66 12.78 -9.78
C MET A 25 -4.32 11.47 -10.21
N ASN A 26 -3.91 10.95 -11.37
CA ASN A 26 -4.61 9.90 -12.09
C ASN A 26 -3.70 8.77 -12.58
N LEU A 27 -2.56 8.55 -11.94
CA LEU A 27 -1.61 7.50 -12.33
C LEU A 27 -1.50 6.39 -11.28
N ARG A 28 -1.23 5.18 -11.77
CA ARG A 28 -0.70 4.06 -11.00
C ARG A 28 0.58 3.55 -11.65
N ALA A 29 1.59 3.23 -10.85
CA ALA A 29 2.71 2.44 -11.30
C ALA A 29 2.30 0.96 -11.26
N VAL A 30 2.63 0.22 -12.32
CA VAL A 30 2.39 -1.21 -12.42
C VAL A 30 3.69 -1.90 -12.81
N PRO A 31 4.11 -2.98 -12.12
CA PRO A 31 5.30 -3.72 -12.51
C PRO A 31 5.20 -4.22 -13.95
N ARG A 32 6.30 -4.12 -14.71
CA ARG A 32 6.39 -4.74 -16.04
C ARG A 32 6.41 -6.26 -15.91
N ALA A 33 6.04 -6.96 -16.98
CA ALA A 33 5.93 -8.42 -16.99
C ALA A 33 7.15 -9.18 -16.42
N PRO A 34 8.42 -8.81 -16.71
CA PRO A 34 9.58 -9.50 -16.12
C PRO A 34 9.68 -9.37 -14.59
N TRP A 35 9.03 -8.36 -14.02
CA TRP A 35 9.07 -8.01 -12.60
C TRP A 35 7.74 -8.27 -11.89
N ALA A 36 6.74 -8.78 -12.61
CA ALA A 36 5.45 -9.12 -12.02
C ALA A 36 5.61 -10.26 -11.00
N GLY A 37 4.89 -10.17 -9.88
CA GLY A 37 4.96 -11.14 -8.79
C GLY A 37 6.03 -10.81 -7.75
N GLU A 38 6.78 -11.84 -7.30
CA GLU A 38 7.76 -11.73 -6.21
C GLU A 38 9.17 -12.10 -6.71
N PRO A 39 9.84 -11.23 -7.49
CA PRO A 39 11.16 -11.51 -8.04
C PRO A 39 12.20 -11.74 -6.92
N GLU A 40 12.97 -12.82 -7.03
CA GLU A 40 13.88 -13.31 -5.97
C GLU A 40 14.81 -12.22 -5.42
N ALA A 41 15.40 -11.42 -6.31
CA ALA A 41 16.34 -10.35 -5.97
C ALA A 41 15.71 -9.17 -5.21
N LEU A 42 14.38 -9.03 -5.25
CA LEU A 42 13.61 -7.94 -4.65
C LEU A 42 12.62 -8.43 -3.58
N ARG A 43 12.63 -9.74 -3.28
CA ARG A 43 11.73 -10.40 -2.33
C ARG A 43 12.21 -10.19 -0.89
N GLY A 44 11.30 -10.24 0.07
CA GLY A 44 11.64 -10.33 1.50
C GLY A 44 12.24 -9.06 2.09
N PRO A 45 12.79 -9.06 3.31
CA PRO A 45 13.06 -7.84 4.05
C PRO A 45 14.40 -7.20 3.66
N GLY A 46 14.51 -5.88 3.77
CA GLY A 46 15.70 -5.14 3.35
C GLY A 46 15.56 -3.62 3.39
N ILE A 47 16.62 -2.94 2.97
CA ILE A 47 16.71 -1.47 2.90
C ILE A 47 16.83 -1.06 1.43
N TYR A 48 16.14 0.00 1.04
CA TYR A 48 16.24 0.61 -0.29
C TYR A 48 16.55 2.10 -0.22
N GLY A 49 17.24 2.58 -1.25
CA GLY A 49 17.32 3.99 -1.60
C GLY A 49 16.44 4.27 -2.81
N MET A 50 15.83 5.45 -2.86
CA MET A 50 15.19 6.01 -4.04
C MET A 50 15.94 7.25 -4.48
N PHE A 51 16.12 7.37 -5.79
CA PHE A 51 16.94 8.38 -6.42
C PHE A 51 16.12 9.16 -7.44
N HIS A 52 16.37 10.47 -7.52
CA HIS A 52 15.93 11.34 -8.60
C HIS A 52 17.16 11.88 -9.32
N ASP A 53 17.29 11.65 -10.62
CA ASP A 53 18.48 12.01 -11.41
C ASP A 53 19.79 11.58 -10.73
N ASP A 54 19.81 10.31 -10.28
CA ASP A 54 20.95 9.68 -9.61
C ASP A 54 21.37 10.34 -8.29
N ARG A 55 20.48 11.13 -7.67
CA ARG A 55 20.67 11.68 -6.33
C ARG A 55 19.68 11.07 -5.35
N LEU A 56 20.18 10.63 -4.20
CA LEU A 56 19.36 10.04 -3.15
C LEU A 56 18.32 11.07 -2.66
N VAL A 57 17.05 10.73 -2.81
CA VAL A 57 15.93 11.55 -2.32
C VAL A 57 15.20 10.93 -1.14
N TYR A 58 15.26 9.60 -1.00
CA TYR A 58 14.57 8.90 0.07
C TYR A 58 15.29 7.59 0.43
N VAL A 59 15.32 7.27 1.72
CA VAL A 59 15.72 5.96 2.26
C VAL A 59 14.50 5.32 2.87
N GLY A 60 14.30 4.04 2.59
CA GLY A 60 13.18 3.29 3.14
C GLY A 60 13.55 1.85 3.47
N LEU A 61 12.70 1.23 4.28
CA LEU A 61 12.75 -0.21 4.56
C LEU A 61 11.54 -0.96 4.00
N TYR A 62 11.73 -2.27 3.78
CA TYR A 62 10.68 -3.22 3.49
C TYR A 62 10.85 -4.43 4.41
N ALA A 63 9.79 -4.83 5.12
CA ALA A 63 9.84 -5.89 6.13
C ALA A 63 9.15 -7.20 5.69
N GLY A 64 8.70 -7.28 4.43
CA GLY A 64 7.90 -8.39 3.92
C GLY A 64 6.43 -8.35 4.35
N LYS A 65 5.79 -9.52 4.39
CA LYS A 65 4.42 -9.70 4.92
C LYS A 65 4.43 -10.05 6.41
N ALA A 66 3.34 -9.73 7.11
CA ALA A 66 3.00 -10.02 8.51
C ALA A 66 3.74 -11.22 9.10
N GLU A 67 3.32 -12.38 8.62
CA GLU A 67 3.69 -13.70 9.09
C GLU A 67 4.83 -14.29 8.26
N ARG A 68 5.17 -13.64 7.13
CA ARG A 68 6.16 -14.11 6.16
C ARG A 68 7.08 -12.93 5.81
N PRO A 69 8.11 -12.65 6.62
CA PRO A 69 9.05 -11.56 6.36
C PRO A 69 9.75 -11.69 5.00
N PHE A 70 9.88 -12.91 4.50
CA PHE A 70 10.43 -13.20 3.17
C PHE A 70 9.37 -13.36 2.06
N GLY A 71 8.11 -13.05 2.36
CA GLY A 71 7.04 -13.00 1.37
C GLY A 71 6.85 -11.57 0.83
N GLY A 72 6.40 -11.47 -0.41
CA GLY A 72 6.20 -10.18 -1.09
C GLY A 72 7.50 -9.53 -1.58
N SER A 73 7.34 -8.44 -2.33
CA SER A 73 8.46 -7.73 -2.96
C SER A 73 8.47 -6.26 -2.56
N VAL A 74 9.67 -5.68 -2.49
CA VAL A 74 9.87 -4.23 -2.28
C VAL A 74 9.21 -3.38 -3.39
N LEU A 75 8.89 -3.99 -4.54
CA LEU A 75 8.10 -3.35 -5.60
C LEU A 75 6.76 -2.79 -5.09
N GLU A 76 6.13 -3.41 -4.08
CA GLU A 76 4.90 -2.93 -3.43
C GLU A 76 5.07 -1.57 -2.72
N ARG A 77 6.32 -1.23 -2.34
CA ARG A 77 6.67 0.08 -1.78
C ARG A 77 7.09 1.03 -2.89
N TRP A 78 7.89 0.56 -3.83
CA TRP A 78 8.39 1.39 -4.94
C TRP A 78 7.28 1.88 -5.86
N GLU A 79 6.24 1.08 -6.15
CA GLU A 79 5.08 1.53 -6.94
C GLU A 79 4.38 2.74 -6.29
N LYS A 80 4.32 2.73 -4.95
CA LYS A 80 3.77 3.84 -4.17
C LYS A 80 4.71 5.01 -4.26
N HIS A 81 6.00 4.84 -4.11
CA HIS A 81 6.93 5.96 -4.23
C HIS A 81 6.89 6.64 -5.59
N VAL A 82 6.86 5.85 -6.67
CA VAL A 82 6.78 6.35 -8.05
C VAL A 82 5.58 7.28 -8.26
N THR A 83 4.43 7.03 -7.62
CA THR A 83 3.20 7.81 -7.86
C THR A 83 2.74 8.68 -6.70
N TYR A 84 3.13 8.38 -5.47
CA TYR A 84 2.71 9.12 -4.27
C TYR A 84 3.67 10.25 -3.98
N GLN A 85 4.99 9.98 -4.04
CA GLN A 85 6.00 11.01 -3.81
C GLN A 85 5.99 12.06 -4.92
N THR A 86 5.52 11.70 -6.11
CA THR A 86 5.41 12.57 -7.29
C THR A 86 4.02 13.22 -7.40
N LEU A 87 3.14 13.00 -6.42
CA LEU A 87 1.76 13.49 -6.35
C LEU A 87 0.81 12.97 -7.44
N ARG A 88 1.25 12.06 -8.31
CA ARG A 88 0.44 11.60 -9.45
C ARG A 88 -0.61 10.54 -9.11
N SER A 89 -0.60 9.95 -7.92
CA SER A 89 -1.58 8.92 -7.54
C SER A 89 -2.91 9.50 -7.07
N PRO A 90 -4.07 8.93 -7.47
CA PRO A 90 -5.37 9.31 -6.90
C PRO A 90 -5.49 8.95 -5.41
N TYR A 91 -4.57 8.15 -4.86
CA TYR A 91 -4.58 7.71 -3.47
C TYR A 91 -3.73 8.57 -2.53
N VAL A 92 -3.03 9.57 -3.07
CA VAL A 92 -2.28 10.52 -2.25
C VAL A 92 -3.23 11.25 -1.32
N THR A 93 -2.88 11.27 -0.04
CA THR A 93 -3.54 12.04 1.00
C THR A 93 -2.50 12.75 1.86
N PHE A 94 -2.93 13.75 2.61
CA PHE A 94 -2.09 14.54 3.50
C PHE A 94 -2.65 14.51 4.91
N ALA A 95 -1.78 14.30 5.90
CA ALA A 95 -2.15 14.49 7.30
C ALA A 95 -2.47 15.97 7.55
N ARG A 96 -3.47 16.22 8.41
CA ARG A 96 -3.92 17.59 8.76
C ARG A 96 -2.78 18.48 9.26
N ARG A 97 -1.80 17.90 9.97
CA ARG A 97 -0.62 18.61 10.46
C ARG A 97 0.22 19.26 9.35
N HIS A 98 0.15 18.77 8.12
CA HIS A 98 0.92 19.32 6.99
C HIS A 98 0.21 20.45 6.24
N LEU A 99 -1.07 20.72 6.51
CA LEU A 99 -1.86 21.70 5.74
C LEU A 99 -1.26 23.10 5.78
N LYS A 100 -0.79 23.56 6.95
CA LYS A 100 -0.15 24.88 7.09
C LYS A 100 1.06 25.01 6.16
N HIS A 101 1.87 23.96 6.04
CA HIS A 101 3.06 23.97 5.18
C HIS A 101 2.68 23.92 3.70
N LEU A 102 1.65 23.15 3.32
CA LEU A 102 1.12 23.14 1.96
C LEU A 102 0.59 24.52 1.54
N HIS A 103 -0.13 25.22 2.42
CA HIS A 103 -0.58 26.59 2.17
C HIS A 103 0.60 27.56 1.97
N ALA A 104 1.64 27.45 2.79
CA ALA A 104 2.85 28.28 2.65
C ALA A 104 3.57 28.00 1.33
N LEU A 105 3.69 26.72 0.94
CA LEU A 105 4.32 26.33 -0.32
C LEU A 105 3.51 26.82 -1.54
N ALA A 106 2.18 26.67 -1.53
CA ALA A 106 1.31 27.20 -2.58
C ALA A 106 1.44 28.74 -2.73
N ALA A 107 1.63 29.47 -1.63
CA ALA A 107 1.83 30.91 -1.67
C ALA A 107 3.21 31.31 -2.22
N ALA A 108 4.24 30.49 -2.00
CA ALA A 108 5.59 30.71 -2.50
C ALA A 108 5.73 30.34 -3.99
N GLU A 109 4.96 29.36 -4.46
CA GLU A 109 5.01 28.82 -5.83
C GLU A 109 3.66 28.96 -6.55
N PRO A 110 3.28 30.19 -6.96
CA PRO A 110 2.02 30.42 -7.65
C PRO A 110 1.99 29.69 -9.00
N ASN A 111 0.85 29.10 -9.34
CA ASN A 111 0.60 28.21 -10.48
C ASN A 111 1.28 26.82 -10.38
N GLY A 112 1.83 26.46 -9.21
CA GLY A 112 2.37 25.13 -8.95
C GLY A 112 1.30 24.06 -8.66
N PRO A 113 1.68 22.77 -8.61
CA PRO A 113 0.75 21.67 -8.29
C PRO A 113 0.09 21.82 -6.93
N ILE A 114 0.82 22.39 -5.96
CA ILE A 114 0.37 22.55 -4.58
C ILE A 114 -0.77 23.57 -4.49
N GLU A 115 -0.79 24.60 -5.33
CA GLU A 115 -1.91 25.55 -5.38
C GLU A 115 -3.22 24.83 -5.74
N THR A 116 -3.19 23.92 -6.73
CA THR A 116 -4.38 23.16 -7.11
C THR A 116 -4.83 22.22 -5.98
N ILE A 117 -3.88 21.58 -5.27
CA ILE A 117 -4.16 20.76 -4.09
C ILE A 117 -4.82 21.59 -2.99
N VAL A 118 -4.26 22.76 -2.69
CA VAL A 118 -4.79 23.69 -1.67
C VAL A 118 -6.18 24.19 -2.05
N ALA A 119 -6.42 24.53 -3.31
CA ALA A 119 -7.74 24.92 -3.79
C ALA A 119 -8.76 23.77 -3.62
N MET A 120 -8.38 22.54 -3.94
CA MET A 120 -9.25 21.36 -3.76
C MET A 120 -9.52 21.06 -2.27
N LEU A 121 -8.54 21.26 -1.39
CA LEU A 121 -8.73 21.19 0.06
C LEU A 121 -9.74 22.25 0.54
N ALA A 122 -9.60 23.50 0.09
CA ALA A 122 -10.52 24.58 0.46
C ALA A 122 -11.95 24.34 -0.03
N LEU A 123 -12.12 23.83 -1.26
CA LEU A 123 -13.44 23.56 -1.84
C LEU A 123 -14.21 22.46 -1.09
N ASN A 124 -13.51 21.44 -0.59
CA ASN A 124 -14.15 20.27 0.02
C ASN A 124 -14.10 20.31 1.56
N GLY A 125 -13.30 21.20 2.16
CA GLY A 125 -13.14 21.34 3.60
C GLY A 125 -12.70 20.05 4.27
N ASP A 126 -13.33 19.74 5.41
CA ASP A 126 -13.00 18.55 6.21
C ASP A 126 -13.33 17.23 5.51
N GLU A 127 -14.25 17.24 4.54
CA GLU A 127 -14.66 16.08 3.74
C GLU A 127 -13.75 15.83 2.53
N SER A 128 -12.68 16.62 2.37
CA SER A 128 -11.77 16.48 1.25
C SER A 128 -11.13 15.07 1.18
N PRO A 129 -11.14 14.41 0.01
CA PRO A 129 -10.48 13.13 -0.19
C PRO A 129 -8.94 13.28 -0.21
N LEU A 130 -8.41 14.51 -0.17
CA LEU A 130 -6.99 14.80 0.01
C LEU A 130 -6.56 14.77 1.47
N LEU A 131 -7.50 14.78 2.43
CA LEU A 131 -7.17 14.61 3.84
C LEU A 131 -7.02 13.14 4.18
N GLN A 132 -5.96 12.80 4.90
CA GLN A 132 -5.68 11.43 5.31
C GLN A 132 -6.79 10.92 6.24
N ARG A 133 -7.64 10.07 5.65
CA ARG A 133 -8.63 9.22 6.34
C ARG A 133 -8.36 7.74 6.02
N LYS A 134 -7.90 7.47 4.79
CA LYS A 134 -7.48 6.18 4.21
C LYS A 134 -6.48 6.46 3.07
N GLY A 135 -5.66 5.48 2.69
CA GLY A 135 -4.67 5.62 1.61
C GLY A 135 -3.28 6.06 2.08
N GLY A 136 -2.32 6.10 1.17
CA GLY A 136 -0.93 6.43 1.51
C GLY A 136 -0.74 7.92 1.75
N SER A 137 -0.10 8.22 2.88
CA SER A 137 0.25 9.58 3.28
C SER A 137 1.42 10.09 2.46
N CYS A 138 1.24 11.25 1.83
CA CYS A 138 2.34 12.04 1.30
C CYS A 138 2.76 13.05 2.36
N THR A 139 4.01 13.00 2.77
CA THR A 139 4.58 13.97 3.71
C THR A 139 4.81 15.30 3.01
N PHE A 140 4.93 16.38 3.78
CA PHE A 140 5.24 17.69 3.22
C PHE A 140 6.54 17.69 2.40
N ALA A 141 7.58 16.99 2.88
CA ALA A 141 8.87 16.89 2.22
C ALA A 141 8.78 16.23 0.83
N LYS A 142 7.98 15.16 0.70
CA LYS A 142 7.68 14.52 -0.59
C LYS A 142 6.93 15.48 -1.53
N ALA A 143 5.95 16.21 -1.02
CA ALA A 143 5.21 17.19 -1.80
C ALA A 143 6.11 18.34 -2.30
N GLN A 144 7.07 18.78 -1.48
CA GLN A 144 8.04 19.80 -1.84
C GLN A 144 8.98 19.31 -2.96
N LEU A 145 9.49 18.07 -2.87
CA LEU A 145 10.27 17.47 -3.97
C LEU A 145 9.44 17.45 -5.27
N ALA A 146 8.18 17.00 -5.19
CA ALA A 146 7.33 16.94 -6.37
C ALA A 146 7.10 18.31 -7.01
N ALA A 147 6.88 19.34 -6.19
CA ALA A 147 6.67 20.71 -6.66
C ALA A 147 7.94 21.29 -7.31
N ALA A 148 9.11 21.05 -6.70
CA ALA A 148 10.40 21.50 -7.22
C ALA A 148 10.78 20.87 -8.58
N HIS A 149 10.26 19.67 -8.88
CA HIS A 149 10.52 18.93 -10.12
C HIS A 149 9.23 18.73 -10.93
N TRP A 150 8.31 19.70 -10.87
CA TRP A 150 7.02 19.58 -11.56
C TRP A 150 7.13 19.62 -13.08
N ASP A 151 8.23 20.16 -13.62
CA ASP A 151 8.60 20.07 -15.03
C ASP A 151 8.85 18.63 -15.49
N VAL A 152 9.22 17.72 -14.58
CA VAL A 152 9.37 16.29 -14.82
C VAL A 152 8.12 15.52 -14.43
N PHE A 153 7.57 15.78 -13.25
CA PHE A 153 6.46 14.98 -12.71
C PHE A 153 5.09 15.42 -13.20
N GLY A 154 4.97 16.62 -13.76
CA GLY A 154 3.71 17.21 -14.19
C GLY A 154 2.99 16.45 -15.31
N PRO A 155 1.69 16.74 -15.53
CA PRO A 155 0.91 16.11 -16.58
C PRO A 155 1.51 16.36 -17.96
N GLY A 156 1.60 15.31 -18.79
CA GLY A 156 2.20 15.35 -20.13
C GLY A 156 3.61 14.78 -20.23
N ASN A 157 4.26 14.52 -19.08
CA ASN A 157 5.62 13.99 -19.01
C ASN A 157 5.69 12.50 -18.63
N GLU A 158 4.56 11.78 -18.66
CA GLU A 158 4.48 10.41 -18.16
C GLU A 158 5.43 9.44 -18.86
N ALA A 159 5.77 9.72 -20.13
CA ALA A 159 6.67 8.89 -20.92
C ALA A 159 8.11 8.90 -20.41
N THR A 160 8.58 10.03 -19.87
CA THR A 160 9.98 10.22 -19.42
C THR A 160 10.12 10.22 -17.90
N MET A 161 9.03 10.46 -17.16
CA MET A 161 8.99 10.52 -15.70
C MET A 161 9.73 9.35 -15.01
N LEU A 162 9.60 8.14 -15.54
CA LEU A 162 10.23 6.95 -14.95
C LEU A 162 11.74 6.87 -15.19
N ASP A 163 12.30 7.58 -16.17
CA ASP A 163 13.74 7.58 -16.45
C ASP A 163 14.52 8.42 -15.42
N HIS A 164 13.84 9.41 -14.83
CA HIS A 164 14.38 10.26 -13.76
C HIS A 164 14.39 9.56 -12.39
N LEU A 165 13.70 8.44 -12.25
CA LEU A 165 13.60 7.72 -10.98
C LEU A 165 14.44 6.45 -10.99
N GLY A 166 15.10 6.17 -9.87
CA GLY A 166 15.91 4.97 -9.69
C GLY A 166 15.82 4.41 -8.28
N PHE A 167 16.16 3.14 -8.13
CA PHE A 167 16.10 2.43 -6.86
C PHE A 167 17.31 1.53 -6.67
N THR A 168 17.78 1.42 -5.43
CA THR A 168 18.70 0.36 -4.99
C THR A 168 18.01 -0.48 -3.93
N TYR A 169 18.35 -1.77 -3.84
CA TYR A 169 17.83 -2.63 -2.79
C TYR A 169 18.89 -3.57 -2.26
N LEU A 170 19.02 -3.61 -0.93
CA LEU A 170 19.76 -4.64 -0.23
C LEU A 170 18.81 -5.48 0.62
N GLN A 171 18.59 -6.71 0.17
CA GLN A 171 17.90 -7.72 0.94
C GLN A 171 18.74 -8.11 2.16
N LEU A 172 18.10 -8.28 3.31
CA LEU A 172 18.72 -8.89 4.47
C LEU A 172 19.11 -10.35 4.14
N PRO A 173 20.30 -10.81 4.59
CA PRO A 173 20.72 -12.19 4.39
C PRO A 173 19.69 -13.20 4.89
N ARG A 174 19.45 -14.26 4.09
CA ARG A 174 18.43 -15.29 4.39
C ARG A 174 18.81 -16.19 5.57
N ASP A 175 20.09 -16.37 5.83
CA ASP A 175 20.63 -17.13 6.96
C ASP A 175 20.33 -16.43 8.30
N LEU A 176 20.36 -15.09 8.31
CA LEU A 176 19.88 -14.25 9.40
C LEU A 176 18.43 -14.55 9.78
N ALA A 177 17.61 -14.96 8.80
CA ALA A 177 16.20 -15.30 9.03
C ALA A 177 16.02 -16.46 10.00
N ALA A 178 16.97 -17.41 10.04
CA ALA A 178 16.93 -18.54 10.96
C ALA A 178 17.09 -18.12 12.43
N THR A 179 17.61 -16.92 12.67
CA THR A 179 17.78 -16.33 14.02
C THR A 179 16.62 -15.42 14.44
N MET A 180 15.63 -15.22 13.56
CA MET A 180 14.44 -14.41 13.86
C MET A 180 13.47 -15.23 14.72
N LEU A 181 13.64 -15.18 16.04
CA LEU A 181 12.70 -15.73 17.00
C LEU A 181 11.81 -14.58 17.51
N PRO A 182 10.65 -14.31 16.88
CA PRO A 182 9.73 -13.30 17.42
C PRO A 182 9.26 -13.73 18.81
N GLU A 183 9.05 -12.76 19.69
CA GLU A 183 8.41 -13.03 20.97
C GLU A 183 7.00 -13.61 20.76
N PRO A 184 6.49 -14.45 21.68
CA PRO A 184 5.12 -14.94 21.59
C PRO A 184 4.11 -13.78 21.45
N GLY A 185 3.34 -13.79 20.35
CA GLY A 185 2.34 -12.77 20.06
C GLY A 185 2.83 -11.59 19.21
N GLN A 186 4.11 -11.53 18.86
CA GLN A 186 4.65 -10.51 17.95
C GLN A 186 4.71 -11.02 16.51
N ARG A 187 4.33 -10.17 15.55
CA ARG A 187 4.41 -10.50 14.12
C ARG A 187 5.88 -10.57 13.67
N PRO A 188 6.28 -11.62 12.94
CA PRO A 188 7.65 -11.74 12.43
C PRO A 188 8.16 -10.50 11.68
N SER A 189 7.37 -9.91 10.77
CA SER A 189 7.80 -8.73 10.01
C SER A 189 8.01 -7.50 10.90
N ALA A 190 7.17 -7.31 11.92
CA ALA A 190 7.27 -6.21 12.87
C ALA A 190 8.54 -6.33 13.72
N TRP A 191 8.89 -7.56 14.14
CA TRP A 191 10.14 -7.82 14.83
C TRP A 191 11.36 -7.47 13.96
N VAL A 192 11.38 -7.93 12.70
CA VAL A 192 12.46 -7.59 11.74
C VAL A 192 12.55 -6.10 11.49
N LYS A 193 11.41 -5.42 11.31
CA LYS A 193 11.36 -3.96 11.18
C LYS A 193 12.03 -3.28 12.36
N LYS A 194 11.61 -3.62 13.59
CA LYS A 194 12.08 -2.96 14.82
C LYS A 194 13.55 -3.23 15.12
N HIS A 195 13.98 -4.49 15.06
CA HIS A 195 15.28 -4.90 15.61
C HIS A 195 16.41 -4.89 14.58
N TRP A 196 16.09 -4.96 13.29
CA TRP A 196 17.09 -4.99 12.22
C TRP A 196 17.00 -3.76 11.32
N LEU A 197 15.85 -3.53 10.71
CA LEU A 197 15.74 -2.56 9.61
C LEU A 197 15.72 -1.10 10.09
N ALA A 198 14.89 -0.77 11.09
CA ALA A 198 14.71 0.59 11.56
C ALA A 198 16.01 1.23 12.10
N PRO A 199 16.87 0.51 12.86
CA PRO A 199 18.16 1.05 13.25
C PRO A 199 19.06 1.38 12.05
N ILE A 200 19.10 0.53 11.01
CA ILE A 200 19.90 0.77 9.80
C ILE A 200 19.35 1.96 9.02
N GLU A 201 18.04 1.99 8.82
CA GLU A 201 17.34 3.09 8.14
C GLU A 201 17.64 4.42 8.84
N ARG A 202 17.52 4.48 10.16
CA ARG A 202 17.82 5.68 10.96
C ARG A 202 19.27 6.12 10.80
N ASP A 203 20.23 5.20 10.85
CA ASP A 203 21.66 5.53 10.69
C ASP A 203 21.95 6.07 9.29
N LEU A 204 21.28 5.56 8.25
CA LEU A 204 21.40 6.05 6.88
C LEU A 204 20.74 7.41 6.68
N ILE A 205 19.55 7.62 7.24
CA ILE A 205 18.86 8.92 7.20
C ILE A 205 19.71 9.98 7.91
N ALA A 206 20.24 9.67 9.10
CA ALA A 206 21.12 10.59 9.83
C ALA A 206 22.41 10.90 9.05
N ALA A 207 22.98 9.91 8.35
CA ALA A 207 24.22 10.09 7.60
C ALA A 207 24.03 10.86 6.28
N PHE A 208 22.91 10.65 5.60
CA PHE A 208 22.69 11.16 4.24
C PHE A 208 21.67 12.28 4.15
N MET A 209 20.86 12.49 5.19
CA MET A 209 19.83 13.54 5.26
C MET A 209 19.03 13.64 3.94
N PRO A 210 18.41 12.53 3.47
CA PRO A 210 17.68 12.52 2.21
C PRO A 210 16.43 13.42 2.30
N PRO A 211 16.18 14.29 1.29
CA PRO A 211 15.20 15.37 1.38
C PRO A 211 13.74 14.94 1.58
N CYS A 212 13.37 13.69 1.30
CA CYS A 212 12.00 13.20 1.49
C CYS A 212 11.76 12.39 2.77
N ASN A 213 12.79 12.15 3.59
CA ASN A 213 12.62 11.55 4.90
C ASN A 213 12.31 12.61 5.95
N ASP A 214 11.47 12.26 6.91
CA ASP A 214 11.10 13.14 8.02
C ASP A 214 12.34 13.52 8.85
N GLY A 215 12.37 14.75 9.36
CA GLY A 215 13.50 15.29 10.13
C GLY A 215 14.67 15.83 9.30
N THR A 216 14.61 15.79 7.97
CA THR A 216 15.60 16.42 7.09
C THR A 216 15.21 17.85 6.74
N GLU A 217 16.07 18.84 7.03
CA GLU A 217 15.85 20.23 6.61
C GLU A 217 16.23 20.43 5.12
N PRO A 218 15.43 21.19 4.34
CA PRO A 218 15.76 21.50 2.96
C PRO A 218 16.99 22.41 2.89
N GLY A 219 18.05 22.00 2.18
CA GLY A 219 19.17 22.88 1.83
C GLY A 219 20.58 22.29 1.98
N ASP A 220 20.74 21.26 2.81
CA ASP A 220 22.08 20.74 3.20
C ASP A 220 22.28 19.24 2.92
N ALA A 221 21.36 18.61 2.19
CA ALA A 221 21.47 17.19 1.87
C ALA A 221 22.71 16.94 0.98
N PRO A 222 23.68 16.09 1.41
CA PRO A 222 24.80 15.72 0.55
C PRO A 222 24.28 15.07 -0.74
N ALA A 223 24.91 15.40 -1.87
CA ALA A 223 24.63 14.71 -3.12
C ALA A 223 25.20 13.28 -3.05
N VAL A 224 24.33 12.33 -2.68
CA VAL A 224 24.68 10.92 -2.56
C VAL A 224 24.21 10.18 -3.82
N ASP A 225 25.15 9.62 -4.55
CA ASP A 225 24.86 8.77 -5.71
C ASP A 225 24.55 7.32 -5.29
N PRO A 226 24.05 6.47 -6.21
CA PRO A 226 23.73 5.08 -5.89
C PRO A 226 24.91 4.27 -5.35
N VAL A 227 26.12 4.50 -5.85
CA VAL A 227 27.32 3.75 -5.46
C VAL A 227 27.71 4.10 -4.02
N ALA A 228 27.74 5.39 -3.69
CA ALA A 228 28.05 5.86 -2.34
C ALA A 228 27.03 5.35 -1.30
N PHE A 229 25.74 5.35 -1.67
CA PHE A 229 24.69 4.77 -0.82
C PHE A 229 24.92 3.28 -0.59
N GLU A 230 25.18 2.53 -1.66
CA GLU A 230 25.42 1.09 -1.62
C GLU A 230 26.64 0.73 -0.75
N GLU A 231 27.75 1.42 -0.92
CA GLU A 231 28.97 1.20 -0.12
C GLU A 231 28.76 1.47 1.37
N ARG A 232 27.94 2.48 1.71
CA ARG A 232 27.62 2.78 3.12
C ARG A 232 26.70 1.72 3.71
N LEU A 233 25.64 1.35 2.99
CA LEU A 233 24.68 0.34 3.42
C LEU A 233 25.34 -1.03 3.59
N ALA A 234 26.22 -1.44 2.67
CA ALA A 234 26.99 -2.68 2.78
C ALA A 234 27.90 -2.69 4.03
N ARG A 235 28.56 -1.56 4.33
CA ARG A 235 29.39 -1.43 5.56
C ARG A 235 28.54 -1.55 6.83
N LEU A 236 27.41 -0.85 6.89
CA LEU A 236 26.51 -0.93 8.06
C LEU A 236 25.98 -2.33 8.33
N LEU A 237 25.75 -3.13 7.28
CA LEU A 237 25.37 -4.53 7.44
C LEU A 237 26.53 -5.43 7.86
N ALA A 238 27.74 -5.19 7.36
CA ALA A 238 28.92 -5.97 7.74
C ALA A 238 29.33 -5.74 9.20
N ASP A 239 29.17 -4.50 9.69
CA ASP A 239 29.60 -4.09 11.03
C ASP A 239 28.58 -4.42 12.13
N ARG A 240 27.35 -4.85 11.76
CA ARG A 240 26.30 -5.19 12.75
C ARG A 240 26.32 -6.69 13.06
N PRO A 241 26.70 -7.10 14.30
CA PRO A 241 26.46 -8.47 14.74
C PRO A 241 24.95 -8.74 14.78
N ALA A 242 24.55 -10.01 14.66
CA ALA A 242 23.17 -10.41 14.93
C ALA A 242 22.74 -9.86 16.30
N PRO A 243 21.55 -9.25 16.44
CA PRO A 243 21.13 -8.67 17.69
C PRO A 243 21.14 -9.76 18.75
N ALA A 244 21.90 -9.53 19.81
CA ALA A 244 21.86 -10.39 20.98
C ALA A 244 20.46 -10.25 21.60
N VAL A 245 19.87 -11.37 21.99
CA VAL A 245 18.53 -11.44 22.62
C VAL A 245 18.47 -10.68 23.95
N GLU A 246 19.61 -10.21 24.47
CA GLU A 246 19.74 -9.66 25.82
C GLU A 246 19.62 -8.11 25.91
N ASP A 247 19.68 -7.36 24.80
CA ASP A 247 19.56 -5.89 24.81
C ASP A 247 18.10 -5.38 24.77
N LEU A 248 17.13 -6.22 25.19
CA LEU A 248 15.69 -5.95 25.09
C LEU A 248 15.10 -5.06 26.19
N ALA A 249 15.93 -4.51 27.08
CA ALA A 249 15.48 -3.70 28.22
C ALA A 249 15.93 -2.25 28.11
N GLY A 250 15.37 -1.49 27.17
CA GLY A 250 15.55 -0.05 27.15
C GLY A 250 14.96 0.60 25.91
N GLU A 251 14.26 1.70 26.13
CA GLU A 251 13.85 2.67 25.12
C GLU A 251 12.65 2.27 24.24
N SER A 252 11.49 2.34 24.91
CA SER A 252 10.23 2.78 24.30
C SER A 252 10.33 4.29 24.04
N GLU A 253 10.65 4.70 22.82
CA GLU A 253 10.25 6.02 22.31
C GLU A 253 9.42 5.84 21.05
N ALA A 254 8.30 6.54 21.07
CA ALA A 254 7.26 6.53 20.08
C ALA A 254 7.68 7.39 18.89
N ASP A 255 7.87 6.77 17.72
CA ASP A 255 7.77 7.46 16.44
C ASP A 255 6.55 6.91 15.71
N ASP A 256 5.45 7.60 15.98
CA ASP A 256 4.12 7.40 15.41
C ASP A 256 4.08 8.00 14.00
N GLU A 257 4.82 7.41 13.07
CA GLU A 257 4.25 7.23 11.74
C GLU A 257 3.22 6.13 11.90
N THR A 258 1.97 6.53 12.15
CA THR A 258 0.80 5.67 11.92
C THR A 258 0.79 5.28 10.43
N ASP A 259 1.60 4.29 10.05
CA ASP A 259 1.22 3.25 9.12
C ASP A 259 -0.08 2.70 9.72
N GLY A 260 -1.22 3.30 9.40
CA GLY A 260 -2.51 2.74 9.78
C GLY A 260 -2.49 1.29 9.34
N ASP A 261 -2.54 0.38 10.30
CA ASP A 261 -2.36 -1.06 10.17
C ASP A 261 -3.19 -1.63 8.99
N GLU A 262 -2.64 -1.60 7.77
CA GLU A 262 -3.17 -2.32 6.62
C GLU A 262 -2.56 -3.72 6.55
N GLU A 263 -2.61 -4.40 7.69
CA GLU A 263 -2.16 -5.77 7.81
C GLU A 263 -3.15 -6.54 8.69
N ALA A 264 -4.30 -6.83 8.10
CA ALA A 264 -5.11 -7.97 8.48
C ALA A 264 -5.05 -9.01 7.36
N LEU A 265 -4.42 -10.15 7.69
CA LEU A 265 -4.54 -11.47 7.05
C LEU A 265 -3.89 -11.64 5.66
N ARG A 266 -2.58 -11.96 5.67
CA ARG A 266 -1.92 -12.70 4.59
C ARG A 266 -1.39 -14.04 5.14
N THR A 267 -2.30 -14.99 5.36
CA THR A 267 -1.99 -16.42 5.32
C THR A 267 -2.15 -16.94 3.88
N GLU A 268 -1.43 -18.01 3.54
CA GLU A 268 -1.04 -18.38 2.18
C GLU A 268 -2.20 -18.65 1.19
N PRO A 269 -2.10 -18.21 -0.09
CA PRO A 269 -3.16 -18.43 -1.05
C PRO A 269 -3.02 -19.71 -1.88
N THR A 270 -4.10 -20.48 -1.92
CA THR A 270 -4.37 -21.57 -2.89
C THR A 270 -4.92 -21.09 -4.24
N ALA A 271 -5.01 -19.77 -4.48
CA ALA A 271 -5.44 -19.18 -5.75
C ALA A 271 -4.64 -17.90 -6.05
N ALA A 272 -4.17 -17.74 -7.30
CA ALA A 272 -3.25 -16.69 -7.70
C ALA A 272 -3.82 -15.28 -7.46
N PRO A 273 -3.01 -14.28 -7.05
CA PRO A 273 -3.47 -12.91 -6.78
C PRO A 273 -4.33 -12.29 -7.90
N ASN A 274 -4.01 -12.59 -9.15
CA ASN A 274 -4.70 -12.06 -10.33
C ASN A 274 -6.17 -12.53 -10.44
N GLU A 275 -6.50 -13.72 -9.93
CA GLU A 275 -7.86 -14.28 -10.03
C GLU A 275 -8.83 -13.62 -9.06
N ARG A 276 -8.32 -13.14 -7.91
CA ARG A 276 -9.12 -12.41 -6.91
C ARG A 276 -9.47 -11.03 -7.40
N GLU A 277 -8.48 -10.32 -7.91
CA GLU A 277 -8.68 -8.99 -8.48
C GLU A 277 -9.65 -9.06 -9.66
N ALA A 278 -9.53 -10.08 -10.52
CA ALA A 278 -10.48 -10.33 -11.59
C ALA A 278 -11.92 -10.55 -11.08
N LEU A 279 -12.12 -11.33 -10.02
CA LEU A 279 -13.46 -11.52 -9.43
C LEU A 279 -14.03 -10.20 -8.87
N LEU A 280 -13.21 -9.39 -8.19
CA LEU A 280 -13.65 -8.11 -7.63
C LEU A 280 -14.00 -7.10 -8.74
N ASP A 281 -13.20 -7.05 -9.80
CA ASP A 281 -13.48 -6.25 -10.99
C ASP A 281 -14.78 -6.71 -11.68
N ASP A 282 -14.99 -8.01 -11.78
CA ASP A 282 -16.22 -8.58 -12.34
C ASP A 282 -17.45 -8.29 -11.47
N LEU A 283 -17.33 -8.34 -10.14
CA LEU A 283 -18.40 -7.93 -9.23
C LEU A 283 -18.75 -6.45 -9.45
N ALA A 284 -17.76 -5.55 -9.52
CA ALA A 284 -17.99 -4.13 -9.76
C ALA A 284 -18.65 -3.89 -11.13
N ARG A 285 -18.18 -4.57 -12.17
CA ARG A 285 -18.63 -4.42 -13.56
C ARG A 285 -20.02 -5.01 -13.82
N LEU A 286 -20.34 -6.14 -13.19
CA LEU A 286 -21.57 -6.90 -13.42
C LEU A 286 -22.64 -6.66 -12.35
N CYS A 287 -22.41 -5.74 -11.41
CA CYS A 287 -23.36 -5.44 -10.34
C CYS A 287 -24.75 -5.08 -10.90
N PRO A 288 -25.81 -5.86 -10.60
CA PRO A 288 -27.16 -5.55 -11.04
C PRO A 288 -27.61 -4.19 -10.52
N GLY A 289 -28.39 -3.46 -11.32
CA GLY A 289 -28.83 -2.10 -10.97
C GLY A 289 -29.64 -1.99 -9.67
N ALA A 290 -30.29 -3.08 -9.22
CA ALA A 290 -31.02 -3.14 -7.95
C ALA A 290 -30.09 -3.27 -6.72
N LEU A 291 -28.82 -3.62 -6.94
CA LEU A 291 -27.82 -3.83 -5.90
C LEU A 291 -26.78 -2.71 -5.91
N GLU A 292 -26.09 -2.59 -4.80
CA GLU A 292 -24.97 -1.68 -4.61
C GLU A 292 -23.84 -2.43 -3.91
N ILE A 293 -22.64 -2.28 -4.48
CA ILE A 293 -21.40 -2.71 -3.87
C ILE A 293 -20.80 -1.51 -3.13
N TYR A 294 -20.41 -1.73 -1.88
CA TYR A 294 -19.74 -0.73 -1.08
C TYR A 294 -18.72 -1.37 -0.14
N TYR A 295 -17.82 -0.54 0.37
CA TYR A 295 -16.73 -0.95 1.24
C TYR A 295 -16.88 -0.25 2.59
N THR A 296 -16.42 -0.92 3.65
CA THR A 296 -16.41 -0.33 5.00
C THR A 296 -14.99 0.08 5.42
N ASP A 297 -14.81 0.39 6.70
CA ASP A 297 -13.52 0.52 7.38
C ASP A 297 -12.78 -0.81 7.53
N VAL A 298 -13.49 -1.94 7.43
CA VAL A 298 -12.91 -3.28 7.30
C VAL A 298 -12.63 -3.57 5.81
N PRO A 299 -11.52 -4.23 5.44
CA PRO A 299 -11.20 -4.60 4.06
C PRO A 299 -12.10 -5.75 3.57
N ASP A 300 -13.40 -5.46 3.49
CA ASP A 300 -14.47 -6.34 3.07
C ASP A 300 -15.34 -5.67 2.00
N LEU A 301 -15.78 -6.46 1.03
CA LEU A 301 -16.72 -6.03 -0.02
C LEU A 301 -18.12 -6.41 0.43
N ARG A 302 -19.03 -5.44 0.49
CA ARG A 302 -20.41 -5.68 0.90
C ARG A 302 -21.37 -5.40 -0.24
N ILE A 303 -22.40 -6.24 -0.35
CA ILE A 303 -23.49 -6.10 -1.30
C ILE A 303 -24.79 -5.85 -0.53
N ARG A 304 -25.52 -4.82 -0.92
CA ARG A 304 -26.84 -4.46 -0.36
C ARG A 304 -27.85 -4.11 -1.45
N PRO A 305 -29.17 -4.14 -1.16
CA PRO A 305 -30.16 -3.56 -2.06
C PRO A 305 -30.03 -2.03 -2.04
N ARG A 306 -30.11 -1.38 -3.20
CA ARG A 306 -30.15 0.09 -3.28
C ARG A 306 -31.34 0.70 -2.54
N SER A 307 -32.46 -0.01 -2.51
CA SER A 307 -33.67 0.42 -1.79
C SER A 307 -33.49 0.42 -0.27
N HIS A 308 -32.52 -0.32 0.28
CA HIS A 308 -32.36 -0.55 1.71
C HIS A 308 -30.89 -0.47 2.16
N ALA A 309 -30.39 0.77 2.30
CA ALA A 309 -28.99 1.08 2.61
C ALA A 309 -28.42 0.39 3.89
N ARG A 310 -29.27 0.00 4.84
CA ARG A 310 -28.86 -0.65 6.10
C ARG A 310 -28.81 -2.18 6.05
N ARG A 311 -29.32 -2.82 4.98
CA ARG A 311 -29.41 -4.29 4.90
C ARG A 311 -28.28 -4.85 4.05
N VAL A 312 -27.25 -5.41 4.70
CA VAL A 312 -26.21 -6.17 4.01
C VAL A 312 -26.76 -7.56 3.66
N LEU A 313 -26.69 -7.92 2.38
CA LEU A 313 -27.08 -9.24 1.88
C LEU A 313 -25.90 -10.20 1.92
N LEU A 314 -24.74 -9.70 1.49
CA LEU A 314 -23.55 -10.49 1.28
C LEU A 314 -22.31 -9.68 1.69
N ASN A 315 -21.36 -10.34 2.32
CA ASN A 315 -20.06 -9.82 2.70
C ASN A 315 -18.96 -10.76 2.19
N VAL A 316 -18.11 -10.28 1.28
CA VAL A 316 -16.91 -10.98 0.80
C VAL A 316 -15.69 -10.42 1.53
N PHE A 317 -14.90 -11.30 2.14
CA PHE A 317 -13.71 -10.93 2.90
C PHE A 317 -12.60 -11.94 2.66
N ALA A 318 -11.36 -11.53 2.91
CA ALA A 318 -10.22 -12.44 2.87
C ALA A 318 -10.26 -13.39 4.09
N HIS A 319 -10.10 -14.70 3.86
CA HIS A 319 -10.05 -15.69 4.94
C HIS A 319 -9.20 -16.89 4.53
N GLY A 320 -8.31 -17.35 5.43
CA GLY A 320 -7.48 -18.54 5.20
C GLY A 320 -6.65 -18.46 3.91
N GLY A 321 -6.23 -17.26 3.53
CA GLY A 321 -5.54 -17.03 2.27
C GLY A 321 -6.39 -17.17 1.02
N GLY A 322 -7.70 -17.38 1.08
CA GLY A 322 -8.64 -17.28 -0.04
C GLY A 322 -9.64 -16.14 0.14
N LEU A 323 -10.73 -16.18 -0.61
CA LEU A 323 -11.91 -15.37 -0.34
C LEU A 323 -12.95 -16.22 0.40
N ALA A 324 -13.66 -15.61 1.32
CA ALA A 324 -14.82 -16.20 1.96
C ALA A 324 -15.99 -15.24 1.90
N CYS A 325 -17.18 -15.79 2.07
CA CYS A 325 -18.43 -15.08 2.02
C CYS A 325 -19.22 -15.33 3.30
N ARG A 326 -19.90 -14.29 3.79
CA ARG A 326 -21.00 -14.39 4.75
C ARG A 326 -22.24 -13.78 4.13
N THR A 327 -23.38 -14.43 4.28
CA THR A 327 -24.63 -14.01 3.65
C THR A 327 -25.83 -14.18 4.56
N LYS A 328 -26.89 -13.40 4.31
CA LYS A 328 -28.21 -13.60 4.93
C LYS A 328 -29.00 -14.74 4.30
N ALA A 329 -28.60 -15.25 3.13
CA ALA A 329 -29.20 -16.45 2.54
C ALA A 329 -29.00 -17.66 3.48
N SER A 330 -29.97 -18.58 3.49
CA SER A 330 -29.87 -19.80 4.32
C SER A 330 -28.76 -20.73 3.83
N VAL A 331 -28.24 -21.58 4.73
CA VAL A 331 -27.27 -22.63 4.38
C VAL A 331 -27.81 -23.52 3.25
N ALA A 332 -29.10 -23.88 3.31
CA ALA A 332 -29.75 -24.69 2.28
C ALA A 332 -29.76 -24.00 0.90
N ALA A 333 -30.07 -22.69 0.85
CA ALA A 333 -30.04 -21.93 -0.40
C ALA A 333 -28.62 -21.83 -0.99
N CYS A 334 -27.61 -21.60 -0.13
CA CYS A 334 -26.22 -21.52 -0.58
C CYS A 334 -25.73 -22.87 -1.14
N ARG A 335 -26.07 -24.00 -0.48
CA ARG A 335 -25.74 -25.35 -0.97
C ARG A 335 -26.46 -25.67 -2.28
N ALA A 336 -27.71 -25.24 -2.45
CA ALA A 336 -28.43 -25.40 -3.71
C ALA A 336 -27.79 -24.62 -4.87
N LEU A 337 -27.10 -23.51 -4.57
CA LEU A 337 -26.29 -22.73 -5.51
C LEU A 337 -24.86 -23.26 -5.69
N GLY A 338 -24.52 -24.41 -5.09
CA GLY A 338 -23.22 -25.07 -5.28
C GLY A 338 -22.13 -24.68 -4.28
N PHE A 339 -22.43 -23.87 -3.26
CA PHE A 339 -21.45 -23.45 -2.26
C PHE A 339 -21.37 -24.43 -1.08
N ASP A 340 -20.16 -24.65 -0.57
CA ASP A 340 -19.91 -25.44 0.65
C ASP A 340 -20.20 -24.60 1.91
N ALA A 341 -21.49 -24.34 2.16
CA ALA A 341 -21.95 -23.45 3.22
C ALA A 341 -22.17 -24.14 4.56
N ASN A 342 -21.83 -23.41 5.61
CA ASN A 342 -22.06 -23.73 7.02
C ASN A 342 -22.76 -22.55 7.72
N ASP A 343 -23.27 -22.80 8.93
CA ASP A 343 -23.84 -21.73 9.74
C ASP A 343 -22.79 -20.65 10.03
N ALA A 344 -23.21 -19.39 10.00
CA ALA A 344 -22.32 -18.29 10.35
C ALA A 344 -21.92 -18.37 11.85
N PRO A 345 -20.73 -17.85 12.23
CA PRO A 345 -20.31 -17.82 13.62
C PRO A 345 -21.31 -17.09 14.53
N ALA A 346 -21.43 -17.57 15.77
CA ALA A 346 -22.30 -16.95 16.78
C ALA A 346 -21.98 -15.45 16.97
N GLY A 347 -23.01 -14.62 17.10
CA GLY A 347 -22.87 -13.17 17.29
C GLY A 347 -22.79 -12.35 15.98
N VAL A 348 -22.89 -12.98 14.81
CA VAL A 348 -22.95 -12.29 13.51
C VAL A 348 -24.39 -12.26 13.00
N SER A 349 -24.83 -11.15 12.39
CA SER A 349 -26.18 -10.98 11.84
C SER A 349 -26.44 -11.70 10.50
N MET A 350 -25.58 -12.66 10.14
CA MET A 350 -25.59 -13.42 8.89
C MET A 350 -26.02 -14.86 9.16
N SER A 351 -26.61 -15.51 8.15
CA SER A 351 -27.19 -16.85 8.28
C SER A 351 -26.19 -17.95 7.89
N ALA A 352 -25.35 -17.70 6.87
CA ALA A 352 -24.42 -18.69 6.36
C ALA A 352 -23.02 -18.10 6.07
N ALA A 353 -22.01 -18.96 6.08
CA ALA A 353 -20.64 -18.67 5.68
C ALA A 353 -20.05 -19.80 4.81
N PHE A 354 -19.24 -19.44 3.82
CA PHE A 354 -18.56 -20.39 2.93
C PHE A 354 -17.26 -19.82 2.33
N PRO A 355 -16.28 -20.67 2.00
CA PRO A 355 -15.15 -20.27 1.16
C PRO A 355 -15.60 -20.07 -0.29
N ILE A 356 -14.98 -19.14 -1.00
CA ILE A 356 -15.18 -18.89 -2.42
C ILE A 356 -14.04 -19.56 -3.20
N ASP A 357 -14.35 -20.68 -3.85
CA ASP A 357 -13.47 -21.33 -4.82
C ASP A 357 -13.53 -20.61 -6.19
N LEU A 358 -12.46 -19.88 -6.54
CA LEU A 358 -12.38 -19.10 -7.79
C LEU A 358 -12.32 -19.96 -9.06
N SER A 359 -12.02 -21.26 -8.94
CA SER A 359 -12.10 -22.18 -10.07
C SER A 359 -13.52 -22.61 -10.39
N ARG A 360 -14.47 -22.36 -9.48
CA ARG A 360 -15.86 -22.84 -9.55
C ARG A 360 -16.91 -21.74 -9.43
N HIS A 361 -16.60 -20.64 -8.76
CA HIS A 361 -17.54 -19.57 -8.45
C HIS A 361 -17.16 -18.28 -9.14
N SER A 362 -18.15 -17.64 -9.75
CA SER A 362 -18.06 -16.39 -10.48
C SER A 362 -18.82 -15.26 -9.75
N ALA A 363 -18.71 -14.03 -10.27
CA ALA A 363 -19.50 -12.91 -9.78
C ALA A 363 -21.01 -13.17 -9.90
N ALA A 364 -21.46 -13.88 -10.94
CA ALA A 364 -22.87 -14.22 -11.15
C ALA A 364 -23.40 -15.12 -10.01
N ASP A 365 -22.60 -16.09 -9.57
CA ASP A 365 -22.98 -17.00 -8.48
C ASP A 365 -23.14 -16.24 -7.15
N LEU A 366 -22.25 -15.26 -6.90
CA LEU A 366 -22.36 -14.40 -5.72
C LEU A 366 -23.58 -13.48 -5.78
N PHE A 367 -23.96 -12.99 -6.96
CA PHE A 367 -25.22 -12.25 -7.12
C PHE A 367 -26.45 -13.15 -6.94
N ALA A 368 -26.39 -14.42 -7.38
CA ALA A 368 -27.45 -15.39 -7.11
C ALA A 368 -27.63 -15.61 -5.59
N VAL A 369 -26.52 -15.73 -4.84
CA VAL A 369 -26.56 -15.80 -3.37
C VAL A 369 -27.14 -14.53 -2.75
N ALA A 370 -26.75 -13.34 -3.24
CA ALA A 370 -27.32 -12.08 -2.78
C ALA A 370 -28.83 -11.99 -3.07
N GLY A 371 -29.28 -12.50 -4.23
CA GLY A 371 -30.69 -12.62 -4.58
C GLY A 371 -31.46 -13.53 -3.62
N ALA A 372 -30.91 -14.69 -3.28
CA ALA A 372 -31.50 -15.62 -2.30
C ALA A 372 -31.54 -15.06 -0.86
N ALA A 373 -30.79 -13.99 -0.57
CA ALA A 373 -30.76 -13.29 0.71
C ALA A 373 -31.79 -12.13 0.80
N LEU A 374 -32.42 -11.77 -0.32
CA LEU A 374 -33.53 -10.84 -0.32
C LEU A 374 -34.71 -11.46 0.45
N PRO A 375 -35.46 -10.65 1.21
CA PRO A 375 -36.71 -11.15 1.79
C PRO A 375 -37.62 -11.60 0.64
N GLY A 376 -38.22 -12.78 0.77
CA GLY A 376 -39.39 -13.09 -0.05
C GLY A 376 -40.47 -12.07 0.29
N ASP A 377 -41.03 -11.42 -0.73
CA ASP A 377 -42.20 -10.56 -0.58
C ASP A 377 -43.39 -11.33 0.00
#